data_AF-A0A4R6BD72-F1
#
_entry.id   AF-A0A4R6BD72-F1
#
_cell.length_a   1.000
_cell.length_b   1.000
_cell.length_c   1.000
_cell.angle_alpha   90.00
_cell.angle_beta   90.00
_cell.angle_gamma   90.00
#
_symmetry.space_group_name_H-M   'P 1'
#
loop_
_entity.id
_entity.type
_entity.pdbx_description
1 polymer ?
#
loop_
_entity_poly.entity_id
_entity_poly.type
_entity_poly.pdbx_seq_one_letter_code
_entity_poly.pdbx_strand_id
1 'polypeptide(L)' 'MDKFTRKSSFEQWISPIDFKKISQQVKILNLDYYTKKLDTCAFIKLLLYSQLFETESLRAVSDSVFS' A
#
# COMPACT_ATOMS: atom_id res chain seq x y z
N MET A 1 14.42 -25.26 7.68
CA MET A 1 13.73 -24.41 6.70
C MET A 1 13.84 -22.98 7.20
N ASP A 2 14.62 -22.15 6.51
CA ASP A 2 15.01 -20.80 6.95
C ASP A 2 13.79 -19.94 7.27
N LYS A 3 13.68 -19.53 8.53
CA LYS A 3 12.57 -18.74 9.08
C LYS A 3 12.55 -17.30 8.55
N PHE A 4 13.57 -16.90 7.81
CA PHE A 4 13.82 -15.53 7.34
C PHE A 4 13.56 -15.29 5.85
N THR A 5 13.17 -16.32 5.07
CA THR A 5 12.98 -16.19 3.60
C THR A 5 11.51 -16.29 3.18
N ARG A 6 10.58 -16.54 4.11
CA ARG A 6 9.16 -16.62 3.79
C ARG A 6 8.57 -15.22 3.74
N LYS A 7 8.64 -14.58 2.57
CA LYS A 7 7.87 -13.36 2.28
C LYS A 7 6.43 -13.60 2.73
N SER A 8 5.89 -12.68 3.52
CA SER A 8 4.48 -12.77 3.94
C SER A 8 3.59 -12.84 2.68
N SER A 9 2.42 -13.47 2.76
CA SER A 9 1.52 -13.54 1.61
C SER A 9 1.29 -12.15 1.02
N PHE A 10 1.18 -11.11 1.85
CA PHE A 10 1.08 -9.71 1.44
C PHE A 10 2.27 -9.19 0.64
N GLU A 11 3.51 -9.49 1.06
CA GLU A 11 4.72 -9.11 0.33
C GLU A 11 4.81 -9.77 -1.05
N GLN A 12 4.22 -10.96 -1.22
CA GLN A 12 4.15 -11.63 -2.52
C GLN A 12 3.23 -10.88 -3.49
N TRP A 13 2.10 -10.36 -3.01
CA TRP A 13 1.18 -9.52 -3.81
C TRP A 13 1.77 -8.14 -4.14
N ILE A 14 2.61 -7.60 -3.28
CA ILE A 14 3.30 -6.30 -3.49
C ILE A 14 4.52 -6.43 -4.41
N SER A 15 5.22 -7.56 -4.38
CA SER A 15 6.44 -7.83 -5.15
C SER A 15 6.37 -7.51 -6.65
N PRO A 16 5.27 -7.79 -7.39
CA PRO A 16 5.19 -7.47 -8.81
C PRO A 16 4.97 -5.98 -9.13
N ILE A 17 4.64 -5.15 -8.14
CA ILE A 17 4.34 -3.73 -8.34
C ILE A 17 5.63 -2.93 -8.38
N ASP A 18 5.90 -2.27 -9.50
CA ASP A 18 7.02 -1.35 -9.64
C ASP A 18 6.71 0.02 -9.04
N PHE A 19 6.91 0.13 -7.72
CA PHE A 19 6.73 1.39 -6.99
C PHE A 19 7.69 2.50 -7.44
N LYS A 20 8.84 2.19 -8.07
CA LYS A 20 9.72 3.24 -8.61
C LYS A 20 9.06 3.91 -9.80
N LYS A 21 8.50 3.13 -10.72
CA LYS A 21 7.77 3.65 -11.89
C LYS A 21 6.52 4.43 -11.47
N ILE A 22 5.78 3.93 -10.47
CA ILE A 22 4.63 4.65 -9.91
C ILE A 22 5.08 5.99 -9.30
N SER A 23 6.13 5.99 -8.48
CA SER A 23 6.65 7.23 -7.88
C SER A 23 7.11 8.25 -8.92
N GLN A 24 7.72 7.79 -10.02
CA GLN A 24 8.08 8.66 -11.15
C GLN A 24 6.83 9.27 -11.81
N GLN A 25 5.79 8.48 -12.06
CA GLN A 25 4.54 8.98 -12.63
C GLN A 25 3.84 9.97 -11.71
N VAL A 26 3.79 9.68 -10.40
CA VAL A 26 3.24 10.57 -9.37
C VAL A 26 3.94 11.92 -9.38
N LYS A 27 5.27 11.95 -9.55
CA LYS A 27 6.04 13.19 -9.68
C LYS A 27 5.76 13.93 -10.98
N ILE A 28 5.73 13.24 -12.11
CA ILE A 28 5.47 13.84 -13.43
C ILE A 28 4.08 14.49 -13.46
N LEU A 29 3.10 13.81 -12.89
CA LEU A 29 1.69 14.24 -12.87
C LEU A 29 1.37 15.11 -11.65
N ASN A 30 2.33 15.32 -10.74
CA ASN A 30 2.20 16.10 -9.51
C ASN A 30 0.99 15.68 -8.65
N LEU A 31 0.71 14.38 -8.57
CA LEU A 31 -0.49 13.84 -7.91
C LEU A 31 -0.48 14.05 -6.40
N ASP A 32 0.71 14.09 -5.79
CA ASP A 32 0.87 14.27 -4.35
C ASP A 32 1.03 15.75 -3.94
N TYR A 33 0.74 16.70 -4.82
CA TYR A 33 0.99 18.12 -4.54
C TYR A 33 0.17 18.66 -3.36
N TYR A 34 -1.08 18.19 -3.22
CA TYR A 34 -1.99 18.63 -2.17
C TYR A 34 -2.16 17.60 -1.03
N THR A 35 -1.55 16.42 -1.12
CA THR A 35 -1.64 15.41 -0.07
C THR A 35 -0.68 15.74 1.06
N LYS A 36 -1.23 15.97 2.26
CA LYS A 36 -0.43 16.33 3.46
C LYS A 36 0.08 15.13 4.26
N LYS A 37 -0.62 13.99 4.21
CA LYS A 37 -0.40 12.88 5.15
C LYS A 37 -0.40 11.49 4.50
N LEU A 38 -1.01 11.35 3.33
CA LEU A 38 -1.17 10.06 2.64
C LEU A 38 -0.75 10.22 1.19
N ASP A 39 0.49 9.86 0.89
CA ASP A 39 1.03 9.88 -0.46
C ASP A 39 0.44 8.73 -1.30
N THR A 40 0.52 8.86 -2.63
CA THR A 40 -0.09 7.92 -3.56
C THR A 40 0.44 6.49 -3.38
N CYS A 41 1.73 6.32 -3.06
CA CYS A 41 2.30 4.99 -2.85
C CYS A 41 1.80 4.35 -1.56
N ALA A 42 1.68 5.14 -0.48
CA ALA A 42 1.08 4.69 0.78
C ALA A 42 -0.41 4.35 0.59
N PHE A 43 -1.14 5.14 -0.20
CA PHE A 43 -2.55 4.89 -0.51
C PHE A 43 -2.74 3.56 -1.27
N ILE A 44 -1.91 3.28 -2.28
CA ILE A 44 -1.96 2.02 -3.03
C ILE A 44 -1.71 0.81 -2.12
N LYS A 45 -0.74 0.90 -1.20
CA LYS A 45 -0.46 -0.17 -0.23
C LYS A 45 -1.64 -0.39 0.72
N LEU A 46 -2.28 0.69 1.15
CA LEU A 46 -3.47 0.64 2.00
C LEU A 46 -4.65 0.00 1.27
N LEU A 47 -4.85 0.31 -0.02
CA LEU A 47 -5.88 -0.32 -0.84
C LEU A 47 -5.63 -1.83 -1.07
N LEU A 48 -4.37 -2.22 -1.30
CA LEU A 48 -3.99 -3.63 -1.40
C LEU A 48 -4.23 -4.38 -0.09
N TYR A 49 -3.92 -3.74 1.04
CA TYR A 49 -4.21 -4.29 2.35
C TYR A 49 -5.73 -4.46 2.54
N SER A 50 -6.53 -3.42 2.29
CA SER A 50 -7.98 -3.48 2.45
C SER A 50 -8.61 -4.57 1.58
N GLN A 51 -8.09 -4.77 0.37
CA GLN A 51 -8.58 -5.82 -0.53
C GLN A 51 -8.23 -7.22 -0.03
N LEU A 52 -7.02 -7.41 0.50
CA LEU A 52 -6.58 -8.72 1.00
C LEU A 52 -7.34 -9.16 2.26
N PHE A 53 -7.70 -8.20 3.11
CA PHE A 53 -8.42 -8.44 4.36
C PHE A 53 -9.93 -8.22 4.23
N GLU A 54 -10.44 -8.03 3.01
CA GLU A 54 -11.86 -7.82 2.69
C GLU A 54 -12.53 -6.78 3.61
N THR A 55 -11.82 -5.69 3.91
CA THR A 55 -12.30 -4.69 4.86
C THR A 55 -13.43 -3.88 4.24
N GLU A 56 -14.55 -3.74 4.96
CA GLU A 56 -15.78 -3.13 4.43
C GLU A 56 -15.68 -1.62 4.17
N SER A 57 -14.78 -0.91 4.86
CA SER A 57 -14.63 0.54 4.71
C SER A 57 -13.27 1.04 5.15
N LEU A 58 -12.93 2.27 4.72
CA LEU A 58 -11.72 2.97 5.16
C LEU A 58 -11.69 3.20 6.68
N ARG A 59 -12.88 3.31 7.31
CA ARG A 59 -13.02 3.39 8.77
C ARG A 59 -12.58 2.08 9.43
N ALA A 60 -13.06 0.95 8.93
CA ALA A 60 -12.65 -0.37 9.42
C ALA A 60 -11.16 -0.63 9.22
N VAL A 61 -10.57 -0.14 8.12
CA VAL A 61 -9.11 -0.17 7.92
C VAL A 61 -8.40 0.64 9.00
N SER A 62 -8.86 1.87 9.27
CA SER A 62 -8.29 2.71 10.32
C SER A 62 -8.35 2.02 11.69
N ASP A 63 -9.49 1.45 12.03
CA ASP A 63 -9.68 0.76 13.31
C ASP A 63 -8.84 -0.52 13.39
N SER A 64 -8.54 -1.19 12.28
CA SER A 64 -7.68 -2.40 12.29
C SER A 64 -6.17 -2.11 12.32
N VAL A 65 -5.73 -1.01 11.67
CA VAL A 65 -4.30 -0.68 11.52
C VAL A 65 -3.79 0.20 12.66
N PHE A 66 -4.67 1.03 13.25
CA PHE A 66 -4.29 2.01 14.27
C PHE A 66 -4.90 1.73 15.67
N SER A 67 -5.51 0.56 15.88
CA SER A 67 -5.94 0.10 17.21
C SER A 67 -4.82 -0.58 18.00
#